data_AF-A0A5P3IH84-F1
#
_entry.id   AF-A0A5P3IH84-F1
#
_cell.length_a   1.000
_cell.length_b   1.000
_cell.length_c   1.000
_cell.angle_alpha   90.00
_cell.angle_beta   90.00
_cell.angle_gamma   90.00
#
_symmetry.space_group_name_H-M   'P 1'
#
loop_
_entity.id
_entity.type
_entity.pdbx_description
1 polymer ?
#
loop_
_entity_poly.entity_id
_entity_poly.type
_entity_poly.pdbx_seq_one_letter_code
_entity_poly.pdbx_strand_id
1 'polypeptide(L)'
;MNKTEFNIRLYLSGVMESWTDRIDSTGEETPQRFILNAMTELFESLSDDDIELIRLRYTERLTLSEVASRYLLNERTVRNHTNPAIKQVKEIIKKATEQAQHAREVD
;
A
#
# COMPACT_ATOMS: atom_id res chain seq x y z
N MET A 1 -12.75 5.73 4.12
CA MET A 1 -11.45 5.10 3.82
C MET A 1 -10.89 5.76 2.57
N ASN A 2 -9.67 6.29 2.64
CA ASN A 2 -9.04 6.92 1.47
C ASN A 2 -8.39 5.88 0.55
N LYS A 3 -8.02 6.26 -0.69
CA LYS A 3 -7.42 5.35 -1.68
C LYS A 3 -6.16 4.65 -1.17
N THR A 4 -5.29 5.38 -0.47
CA THR A 4 -4.04 4.82 0.10
C THR A 4 -4.34 3.74 1.13
N GLU A 5 -5.23 4.05 2.08
CA GLU A 5 -5.65 3.11 3.13
C GLU A 5 -6.34 1.88 2.53
N PHE A 6 -7.18 2.05 1.50
CA PHE A 6 -7.82 0.94 0.80
C PHE A 6 -6.79 0.00 0.15
N ASN A 7 -5.83 0.55 -0.62
CA ASN A 7 -4.81 -0.26 -1.30
C ASN A 7 -3.90 -0.99 -0.31
N ILE A 8 -3.48 -0.34 0.78
CA ILE A 8 -2.67 -0.98 1.83
C ILE A 8 -3.40 -2.18 2.43
N ARG A 9 -4.69 -2.04 2.76
CA ARG A 9 -5.48 -3.16 3.31
C ARG A 9 -5.66 -4.27 2.30
N LEU A 10 -5.94 -3.91 1.05
CA LEU A 10 -6.14 -4.88 -0.02
C LEU A 10 -4.87 -5.69 -0.25
N TYR A 11 -3.70 -5.04 -0.21
CA TYR A 11 -2.40 -5.67 -0.30
C TYR A 11 -2.12 -6.57 0.92
N LEU A 12 -2.17 -6.03 2.14
CA LEU A 12 -1.86 -6.77 3.38
C LEU A 12 -2.82 -7.94 3.68
N SER A 13 -4.00 -7.96 3.06
CA SER A 13 -4.94 -9.08 3.18
C SER A 13 -4.69 -10.18 2.14
N GLY A 14 -3.78 -9.98 1.19
CA GLY A 14 -3.56 -10.89 0.04
C GLY A 14 -4.64 -10.82 -1.03
N VAL A 15 -5.73 -10.08 -0.80
CA VAL A 15 -6.86 -9.97 -1.75
C VAL A 15 -6.43 -9.28 -3.04
N MET A 16 -5.47 -8.35 -2.98
CA MET A 16 -4.98 -7.62 -4.15
C MET A 16 -4.43 -8.57 -5.22
N GLU A 17 -3.60 -9.54 -4.82
CA GLU A 17 -3.00 -10.53 -5.74
C GLU A 17 -4.09 -11.33 -6.45
N SER A 18 -4.99 -11.96 -5.68
CA SER A 18 -6.11 -12.75 -6.22
C SER A 18 -7.03 -11.95 -7.14
N TRP A 19 -7.22 -10.64 -6.88
CA TRP A 19 -8.04 -9.78 -7.74
C TRP A 19 -7.31 -9.41 -9.02
N THR A 20 -6.04 -9.03 -8.93
CA THR A 20 -5.22 -8.69 -10.09
C THR A 20 -5.10 -9.88 -11.03
N ASP A 21 -4.83 -11.09 -10.51
CA ASP A 21 -4.72 -12.30 -11.33
C ASP A 21 -6.00 -12.66 -12.09
N ARG A 22 -7.17 -12.32 -11.55
CA ARG A 22 -8.45 -12.54 -12.23
C ARG A 22 -8.70 -11.55 -13.37
N ILE A 23 -8.18 -10.33 -13.25
CA ILE A 23 -8.39 -9.25 -14.23
C ILE A 23 -7.37 -9.35 -15.37
N ASP A 24 -6.16 -9.76 -15.04
CA ASP A 24 -5.00 -9.80 -15.94
C ASP A 24 -5.04 -11.02 -16.87
N SER A 25 -6.05 -11.04 -17.74
CA SER A 25 -6.31 -12.13 -18.70
C SER A 25 -5.67 -11.88 -20.08
N THR A 26 -5.10 -10.70 -20.31
CA THR A 26 -4.68 -10.22 -21.63
C THR A 26 -3.17 -10.17 -21.83
N GLY A 27 -2.36 -10.34 -20.77
CA GLY A 27 -0.88 -10.35 -20.87
C GLY A 27 -0.23 -8.98 -21.05
N GLU A 28 -1.00 -7.89 -21.01
CA GLU A 28 -0.51 -6.52 -20.92
C GLU A 28 -0.56 -6.05 -19.46
N GLU A 29 0.45 -5.29 -19.01
CA GLU A 29 0.49 -4.82 -17.63
C GLU A 29 -0.66 -3.85 -17.35
N THR A 30 -1.69 -4.34 -16.67
CA THR A 30 -2.80 -3.50 -16.19
C THR A 30 -2.32 -2.54 -15.09
N PRO A 31 -2.97 -1.38 -14.90
CA PRO A 31 -2.66 -0.49 -13.77
C PRO A 31 -2.74 -1.19 -12.41
N GLN A 32 -3.61 -2.19 -12.27
CA GLN A 32 -3.74 -3.02 -11.07
C GLN A 32 -2.52 -3.92 -10.88
N ARG A 33 -1.99 -4.52 -11.95
CA ARG A 33 -0.75 -5.30 -11.92
C ARG A 33 0.46 -4.44 -11.56
N PHE A 34 0.56 -3.24 -12.15
CA PHE A 34 1.59 -2.27 -11.78
C PHE A 34 1.55 -1.93 -10.28
N ILE A 35 0.36 -1.64 -9.72
CA ILE A 35 0.22 -1.36 -8.29
C ILE A 35 0.66 -2.56 -7.46
N LEU A 36 0.21 -3.78 -7.79
CA LEU A 36 0.58 -4.99 -7.07
C LEU A 36 2.10 -5.21 -7.07
N ASN A 37 2.74 -5.14 -8.23
CA ASN A 37 4.18 -5.34 -8.38
C ASN A 37 4.97 -4.31 -7.57
N ALA A 38 4.64 -3.02 -7.71
CA ALA A 38 5.34 -1.95 -7.00
C ALA A 38 5.09 -1.99 -5.47
N MET A 39 3.90 -2.41 -5.04
CA MET A 39 3.62 -2.63 -3.63
C MET A 39 4.37 -3.85 -3.08
N THR A 40 4.50 -4.91 -3.87
CA THR A 40 5.28 -6.10 -3.49
C THR A 40 6.74 -5.74 -3.25
N GLU A 41 7.37 -5.10 -4.23
CA GLU A 41 8.76 -4.62 -4.11
C GLU A 41 8.94 -3.68 -2.90
N LEU A 42 8.01 -2.74 -2.70
CA LEU A 42 8.05 -1.83 -1.55
C LEU A 42 7.99 -2.61 -0.23
N PHE A 43 7.02 -3.51 -0.05
CA PHE A 43 6.82 -4.19 1.21
C PHE A 43 7.87 -5.26 1.50
N GLU A 44 8.45 -5.91 0.48
CA GLU A 44 9.60 -6.82 0.64
C GLU A 44 10.87 -6.08 1.09
N SER A 45 10.98 -4.78 0.84
CA SER A 45 12.09 -3.94 1.30
C SER A 45 11.94 -3.45 2.76
N LEU A 46 10.76 -3.60 3.36
CA LEU A 46 10.48 -3.12 4.71
C LEU A 46 10.94 -4.14 5.76
N SER A 47 11.26 -3.64 6.95
CA SER A 47 11.46 -4.51 8.10
C SER A 47 10.14 -5.08 8.61
N ASP A 48 10.19 -6.23 9.29
CA ASP A 48 9.01 -6.82 9.96
C ASP A 48 8.34 -5.83 10.92
N ASP A 49 9.14 -5.03 11.63
CA ASP A 49 8.65 -3.98 12.54
C ASP A 49 7.87 -2.89 11.78
N ASP A 50 8.40 -2.43 10.64
CA ASP A 50 7.69 -1.44 9.80
C ASP A 50 6.37 -2.00 9.29
N ILE A 51 6.36 -3.25 8.82
CA ILE A 51 5.17 -3.94 8.32
C ILE A 51 4.12 -4.08 9.44
N GLU A 52 4.52 -4.51 10.63
CA GLU A 52 3.62 -4.65 11.78
C GLU A 52 3.04 -3.30 12.21
N LEU A 53 3.86 -2.25 12.30
CA LEU A 53 3.37 -0.90 12.62
C LEU A 53 2.41 -0.37 11.55
N ILE A 54 2.64 -0.66 10.26
CA ILE A 54 1.71 -0.32 9.19
C ILE A 54 0.41 -1.13 9.34
N ARG A 55 0.48 -2.43 9.62
CA ARG A 55 -0.70 -3.29 9.81
C ARG A 55 -1.58 -2.80 10.95
N LEU A 56 -1.01 -2.45 12.09
CA LEU A 56 -1.76 -1.92 13.24
C LEU A 56 -2.46 -0.60 12.89
N ARG A 57 -1.79 0.27 12.14
CA ARG A 57 -2.31 1.57 11.75
C ARG A 57 -3.41 1.47 10.69
N TYR A 58 -3.19 0.63 9.67
CA TYR A 58 -4.00 0.64 8.45
C TYR A 58 -4.98 -0.54 8.36
N THR A 59 -4.68 -1.69 8.93
CA THR A 59 -5.60 -2.83 9.02
C THR A 59 -6.46 -2.74 10.29
N GLU A 60 -5.82 -2.64 11.46
CA GLU A 60 -6.51 -2.61 12.76
C GLU A 60 -7.05 -1.21 13.15
N ARG A 61 -6.76 -0.17 12.36
CA ARG A 61 -7.24 1.21 12.55
C ARG A 61 -6.78 1.89 13.84
N LEU A 62 -5.69 1.42 14.44
CA LEU A 62 -5.18 2.06 15.65
C LEU A 62 -4.62 3.45 15.35
N THR A 63 -4.90 4.38 16.25
CA THR A 63 -4.29 5.70 16.31
C THR A 63 -2.79 5.59 16.61
N LEU A 64 -2.04 6.67 16.40
CA LEU A 64 -0.60 6.67 16.69
C LEU A 64 -0.34 6.46 18.17
N SER A 65 -1.17 7.08 19.02
CA SER A 65 -1.09 6.94 20.48
C SER A 65 -1.36 5.50 20.91
N GLU A 66 -2.39 4.84 20.36
CA GLU A 66 -2.69 3.44 20.67
C GLU A 66 -1.54 2.50 20.29
N VAL A 67 -0.96 2.66 19.09
CA VAL A 67 0.20 1.86 18.67
C VAL A 67 1.42 2.16 19.55
N ALA A 68 1.70 3.43 19.81
CA ALA A 68 2.79 3.88 20.66
C ALA A 68 2.67 3.29 22.08
N SER A 69 1.49 3.34 22.69
CA SER A 69 1.23 2.75 24.01
C SER A 69 1.39 1.23 24.00
N ARG A 70 0.93 0.54 22.95
CA ARG A 70 0.99 -0.93 22.87
C ARG A 70 2.43 -1.46 22.80
N TYR A 71 3.34 -0.72 22.17
CA TYR A 71 4.74 -1.10 21.97
C TYR A 71 5.73 -0.31 22.84
N LEU A 72 5.23 0.52 23.78
CA LEU A 72 6.06 1.41 24.60
C LEU A 72 6.99 2.30 23.77
N LEU A 73 6.50 2.77 22.63
CA LEU A 73 7.20 3.64 21.69
C LEU A 73 6.71 5.09 21.81
N ASN A 74 7.43 6.00 21.17
CA ASN A 74 6.93 7.36 20.93
C ASN A 74 6.09 7.40 19.64
N GLU A 75 5.04 8.23 19.60
CA GLU A 75 4.28 8.45 18.35
C GLU A 75 5.18 8.88 17.18
N ARG A 76 6.24 9.67 17.48
CA ARG A 76 7.22 10.09 16.48
C ARG A 76 7.94 8.90 15.87
N THR A 77 8.29 7.91 16.68
CA THR A 77 8.91 6.66 16.21
C THR A 77 7.96 5.92 15.28
N VAL A 78 6.70 5.71 15.70
CA VAL A 78 5.67 5.07 14.86
C VAL A 78 5.49 5.81 13.53
N ARG A 79 5.48 7.14 13.53
CA ARG A 79 5.44 7.96 12.30
C ARG A 79 6.66 7.74 11.42
N ASN A 80 7.86 7.68 12.00
CA ASN A 80 9.09 7.51 11.22
C ASN A 80 9.16 6.14 10.54
N HIS A 81 8.65 5.10 11.19
CA HIS A 81 8.54 3.76 10.61
C HIS A 81 7.48 3.69 9.51
N THR A 82 6.30 4.28 9.74
CA THR A 82 5.18 4.13 8.79
C THR A 82 5.19 5.13 7.64
N ASN A 83 5.44 6.42 7.90
CA ASN A 83 5.25 7.48 6.91
C ASN A 83 6.03 7.32 5.60
N PRO A 84 7.30 6.86 5.60
CA PRO A 84 8.05 6.66 4.35
C PRO A 84 7.34 5.71 3.39
N ALA A 85 6.91 4.54 3.87
CA ALA A 85 6.16 3.58 3.05
C ALA A 85 4.82 4.16 2.58
N ILE A 86 4.08 4.84 3.44
CA ILE A 86 2.79 5.46 3.08
C ILE A 86 2.95 6.53 2.00
N LYS A 87 4.05 7.30 2.03
CA LYS A 87 4.38 8.26 0.97
C LYS A 87 4.63 7.53 -0.36
N GLN A 88 5.41 6.45 -0.35
CA GLN A 88 5.67 5.67 -1.56
C GLN A 88 4.40 5.04 -2.14
N VAL A 89 3.52 4.48 -1.31
CA VAL A 89 2.22 3.95 -1.76
C VAL A 89 1.38 5.03 -2.47
N LYS A 90 1.38 6.27 -1.95
CA LYS A 90 0.67 7.38 -2.61
C LYS A 90 1.22 7.67 -4.01
N GLU A 91 2.55 7.66 -4.17
CA GLU A 91 3.18 7.87 -5.47
C GLU A 91 2.92 6.72 -6.43
N ILE A 92 2.92 5.46 -5.95
CA ILE A 92 2.56 4.28 -6.77
C ILE A 92 1.14 4.43 -7.32
N ILE A 93 0.17 4.72 -6.46
CA ILE A 93 -1.24 4.90 -6.87
C ILE A 93 -1.39 6.07 -7.85
N LYS A 94 -0.64 7.15 -7.65
CA LYS A 94 -0.65 8.31 -8.53
C LYS A 94 -0.16 7.94 -9.93
N LYS A 95 1.01 7.31 -10.04
CA LYS A 95 1.58 6.86 -11.32
C LYS A 95 0.64 5.91 -12.07
N ALA A 96 0.06 4.94 -11.36
CA ALA A 96 -0.91 4.01 -11.96
C ALA A 96 -2.16 4.74 -12.51
N THR A 97 -2.59 5.80 -11.83
CA THR A 97 -3.73 6.61 -12.28
C THR A 97 -3.38 7.42 -13.52
N GLU A 98 -2.18 8.01 -13.57
CA GLU A 98 -1.69 8.77 -14.74
C GLU A 98 -1.52 7.86 -15.97
N GLN A 99 -0.95 6.67 -15.81
CA GLN A 99 -0.85 5.66 -16.88
C GLN A 99 -2.23 5.27 -17.43
N ALA A 100 -3.20 5.01 -16.54
CA ALA A 100 -4.56 4.66 -16.94
C ALA A 100 -5.30 5.80 -17.66
N GLN A 101 -4.98 7.06 -17.35
CA GLN A 101 -5.52 8.23 -18.03
C GLN A 101 -4.93 8.37 -19.42
N HIS A 102 -3.60 8.29 -19.55
CA HIS A 102 -2.94 8.38 -20.86
C HIS A 102 -3.39 7.28 -21.82
N ALA A 103 -3.55 6.03 -21.36
CA ALA A 103 -4.06 4.95 -22.20
C ALA A 103 -5.45 5.27 -22.80
N ARG A 104 -6.33 5.95 -22.05
CA ARG A 104 -7.66 6.35 -22.51
C ARG A 104 -7.68 7.55 -23.45
N GLU A 105 -6.61 8.36 -23.46
CA GLU A 105 -6.50 9.54 -24.33
C GLU A 105 -5.90 9.20 -25.71
N VAL A 106 -5.22 8.05 -25.81
CA VAL A 106 -4.56 7.58 -27.04
C VAL A 106 -5.43 6.61 -27.84
N ASP A 107 -6.44 6.01 -27.22
CA ASP A 107 -7.53 5.23 -27.84
C ASP A 107 -8.65 6.12 -28.41
#